data_AF-Q83XZ1-F1
#
_entry.id   AF-Q83XZ1-F1
#
_cell.length_a   1.000
_cell.length_b   1.000
_cell.length_c   1.000
_cell.angle_alpha   90.00
_cell.angle_beta   90.00
_cell.angle_gamma   90.00
#
_symmetry.space_group_name_H-M   'P 1'
#
loop_
_entity.id
_entity.type
_entity.pdbx_description
1 polymer ?
#
loop_
_entity_poly.entity_id
_entity_poly.type
_entity_poly.pdbx_seq_one_letter_code
_entity_poly.pdbx_strand_id
1 'polypeptide(L)'
;THWKHGGLVGVMGYGGGVIGRYSDLADEFPAVAEFHTHRVNQPSAWFYTSDALRTLCDIWDRHGSGLTNMHGSTGDIVFLGSTTEAIEPLFADLTKAGWDLGGSGSNMRTPSCCVGPARCEWACYDTLHACYNITQHFQDELHRPFFPYKYKFKFAGCPNDCVASIARSDCSVIGVWKDDIQVNQANVAEYAKNGTDIQAEACDLCPTRCMAWDGKTLDIDNSNCVKCMHCINLMPKALKPGKERGATILIGSKAPIVGGALLSSVFVPFLEMDPESDYEDLKELTEAIWDLWGEHGKARERTGEFIQRVGLSNFLEEIGLDPVPEMVMHPRTNPYIFFDDEIFEDAE
;
A
#
# COMPACT_ATOMS: atom_id res chain seq x y z
N THR A 1 1.57 15.56 -26.85
CA THR A 1 2.24 16.15 -25.67
C THR A 1 3.40 16.97 -26.17
N HIS A 2 3.66 18.15 -25.58
CA HIS A 2 4.75 19.07 -25.94
C HIS A 2 5.91 19.01 -24.93
N TRP A 3 6.18 17.79 -24.48
CA TRP A 3 7.20 17.48 -23.50
C TRP A 3 8.11 16.43 -24.13
N LYS A 4 9.42 16.66 -24.09
CA LYS A 4 10.43 15.72 -24.58
C LYS A 4 10.40 14.41 -23.76
N HIS A 5 11.01 13.37 -24.32
CA HIS A 5 11.15 12.10 -23.63
C HIS A 5 12.12 12.21 -22.45
N GLY A 6 11.60 12.03 -21.24
CA GLY A 6 12.41 11.89 -20.02
C GLY A 6 13.22 13.13 -19.63
N GLY A 7 14.24 12.88 -18.81
CA GLY A 7 15.16 13.86 -18.23
C GLY A 7 15.77 13.29 -16.96
N LEU A 8 17.10 13.30 -16.84
CA LEU A 8 17.81 12.83 -15.65
C LEU A 8 18.36 14.06 -14.91
N VAL A 9 17.77 14.33 -13.76
CA VAL A 9 18.14 15.40 -12.84
C VAL A 9 17.85 14.91 -11.42
N GLY A 10 18.53 15.48 -10.43
CA GLY A 10 18.38 15.06 -9.04
C GLY A 10 19.24 15.90 -8.10
N VAL A 11 19.26 15.50 -6.84
CA VAL A 11 20.11 16.09 -5.78
C VAL A 11 21.27 15.16 -5.48
N MET A 12 22.40 15.71 -5.03
CA MET A 12 23.54 14.90 -4.61
C MET A 12 23.15 13.97 -3.46
N GLY A 13 23.63 12.74 -3.53
CA GLY A 13 23.37 11.71 -2.52
C GLY A 13 22.13 10.85 -2.79
N TYR A 14 21.15 11.32 -3.58
CA TYR A 14 19.94 10.57 -3.93
C TYR A 14 19.89 10.24 -5.43
N GLY A 15 19.40 9.04 -5.76
CA GLY A 15 19.18 8.59 -7.13
C GLY A 15 17.74 8.78 -7.63
N GLY A 16 16.88 9.41 -6.83
CA GLY A 16 15.47 9.63 -7.11
C GLY A 16 14.89 10.85 -6.40
N GLY A 17 13.59 11.10 -6.60
CA GLY A 17 12.83 12.19 -5.98
C GLY A 17 12.49 13.33 -6.94
N VAL A 18 13.25 13.51 -8.02
CA VAL A 18 13.04 14.55 -9.04
C VAL A 18 12.78 13.92 -10.40
N ILE A 19 11.74 14.38 -11.10
CA ILE A 19 11.42 13.95 -12.46
C ILE A 19 11.79 15.06 -13.44
N GLY A 20 12.87 14.82 -14.18
CA GLY A 20 13.33 15.71 -15.24
C GLY A 20 12.30 15.81 -16.37
N ARG A 21 12.07 17.05 -16.80
CA ARG A 21 11.18 17.34 -17.92
C ARG A 21 11.55 18.64 -18.61
N TYR A 22 11.53 18.57 -19.94
CA TYR A 22 11.92 19.64 -20.85
C TYR A 22 10.86 19.83 -21.93
N SER A 23 10.52 21.07 -22.26
CA SER A 23 9.60 21.37 -23.36
C SER A 23 10.26 21.12 -24.71
N ASP A 24 9.49 20.66 -25.71
CA ASP A 24 9.93 20.62 -27.11
C ASP A 24 9.76 21.96 -27.84
N LEU A 25 9.11 22.94 -27.21
CA LEU A 25 8.87 24.30 -27.70
C LEU A 25 9.60 25.36 -26.86
N ALA A 26 10.81 25.04 -26.39
CA ALA A 26 11.56 25.91 -25.48
C ALA A 26 11.83 27.33 -26.03
N ASP A 27 11.96 27.48 -27.36
CA ASP A 27 12.16 28.80 -27.99
C ASP A 27 10.88 29.66 -27.93
N GLU A 28 9.70 29.03 -28.04
CA GLU A 28 8.40 29.71 -27.98
C GLU A 28 7.96 29.95 -26.52
N PHE A 29 8.26 29.00 -25.62
CA PHE A 29 7.88 29.03 -24.21
C PHE A 29 9.11 28.86 -23.29
N PRO A 30 10.01 29.85 -23.25
CA PRO A 30 11.28 29.74 -22.52
C PRO A 30 11.10 29.56 -21.01
N ALA A 31 10.01 30.06 -20.43
CA ALA A 31 9.70 29.91 -19.00
C ALA A 31 9.43 28.46 -18.56
N VAL A 32 9.17 27.55 -19.51
CA VAL A 32 8.95 26.11 -19.25
C VAL A 32 9.90 25.24 -20.08
N ALA A 33 11.02 25.82 -20.55
CA ALA A 33 12.09 25.07 -21.20
C ALA A 33 12.55 23.91 -20.32
N GLU A 34 12.68 24.17 -19.01
CA GLU A 34 12.84 23.20 -17.94
C GLU A 34 11.63 23.29 -17.00
N PHE A 35 11.06 22.13 -16.64
CA PHE A 35 9.85 22.10 -15.81
C PHE A 35 9.82 20.85 -14.93
N HIS A 36 10.83 20.73 -14.09
CA HIS A 36 11.08 19.53 -13.29
C HIS A 36 10.08 19.40 -12.16
N THR A 37 9.70 18.15 -11.86
CA THR A 37 8.76 17.84 -10.80
C THR A 37 9.50 17.29 -9.59
N HIS A 38 9.28 17.86 -8.41
CA HIS A 38 9.83 17.36 -7.15
C HIS A 38 8.76 16.63 -6.36
N ARG A 39 9.10 15.45 -5.87
CA ARG A 39 8.25 14.68 -4.96
C ARG A 39 8.71 14.96 -3.55
N VAL A 40 7.86 15.54 -2.74
CA VAL A 40 8.13 15.82 -1.33
C VAL A 40 7.32 14.83 -0.50
N ASN A 41 7.99 14.13 0.41
CA ASN A 41 7.40 13.07 1.22
C ASN A 41 6.33 13.66 2.15
N GLN A 42 5.12 13.10 2.12
CA GLN A 42 3.99 13.59 2.91
C GLN A 42 3.93 12.96 4.31
N PRO A 43 3.35 13.65 5.31
CA PRO A 43 2.98 13.00 6.56
C PRO A 43 1.93 11.89 6.33
N SER A 44 2.01 10.84 7.14
CA SER A 44 1.04 9.73 7.13
C SER A 44 -0.41 10.25 7.17
N ALA A 45 -1.27 9.68 6.32
CA ALA A 45 -2.67 10.06 6.15
C ALA A 45 -2.94 11.53 5.76
N TRP A 46 -1.93 12.25 5.26
CA TRP A 46 -2.06 13.61 4.73
C TRP A 46 -2.62 14.63 5.75
N PHE A 47 -2.30 14.49 7.03
CA PHE A 47 -2.62 15.50 8.04
C PHE A 47 -1.62 16.65 8.00
N TYR A 48 -2.12 17.88 7.97
CA TYR A 48 -1.31 19.09 7.94
C TYR A 48 -1.81 20.13 8.93
N THR A 49 -0.88 20.91 9.50
CA THR A 49 -1.19 22.22 10.06
C THR A 49 -1.14 23.28 8.96
N SER A 50 -1.80 24.42 9.17
CA SER A 50 -1.69 25.54 8.23
C SER A 50 -0.24 26.04 8.09
N ASP A 51 0.54 25.96 9.17
CA ASP A 51 1.90 26.48 9.20
C ASP A 51 2.86 25.59 8.41
N ALA A 52 2.65 24.27 8.46
CA ALA A 52 3.36 23.31 7.60
C ALA A 52 3.11 23.61 6.12
N LEU A 53 1.85 23.83 5.72
CA LEU A 53 1.50 24.15 4.33
C LEU A 53 2.05 25.51 3.89
N ARG A 54 1.95 26.54 4.74
CA ARG A 54 2.51 27.87 4.42
C ARG A 54 4.03 27.81 4.25
N THR A 55 4.72 27.08 5.13
CA THR A 55 6.17 26.84 4.99
C THR A 55 6.52 26.22 3.65
N LEU A 56 5.77 25.20 3.22
CA LEU A 56 5.96 24.55 1.92
C LEU A 56 5.69 25.52 0.75
N CYS A 57 4.64 26.33 0.82
CA CYS A 57 4.37 27.37 -0.18
C CYS A 57 5.49 28.41 -0.25
N ASP A 58 5.96 28.92 0.90
CA ASP A 58 7.03 29.93 0.96
C ASP A 58 8.37 29.39 0.42
N ILE A 59 8.63 28.08 0.58
CA ILE A 59 9.77 27.41 -0.05
C ILE A 59 9.52 27.30 -1.56
N TRP A 60 8.35 26.85 -1.98
CA TRP A 60 8.07 26.62 -3.40
C TRP A 60 8.00 27.89 -4.23
N ASP A 61 7.42 28.97 -3.71
CA ASP A 61 7.36 30.28 -4.38
C ASP A 61 8.75 30.89 -4.62
N ARG A 62 9.75 30.52 -3.81
CA ARG A 62 11.14 30.96 -3.99
C ARG A 62 11.88 30.21 -5.09
N HIS A 63 11.57 28.94 -5.29
CA HIS A 63 12.39 28.03 -6.09
C HIS A 63 11.69 27.45 -7.32
N GLY A 64 10.37 27.64 -7.46
CA GLY A 64 9.57 26.97 -8.46
C GLY A 64 8.46 27.82 -9.05
N SER A 65 7.54 27.14 -9.72
CA SER A 65 6.44 27.77 -10.47
C SER A 65 5.28 28.25 -9.61
N GLY A 66 5.23 27.88 -8.32
CA GLY A 66 4.05 28.04 -7.46
C GLY A 66 2.93 27.03 -7.74
N LEU A 67 3.05 26.15 -8.75
CA LEU A 67 2.06 25.13 -9.09
C LEU A 67 2.33 23.83 -8.34
N THR A 68 1.27 23.18 -7.86
CA THR A 68 1.37 21.92 -7.12
C THR A 68 0.33 20.88 -7.56
N ASN A 69 0.57 19.61 -7.22
CA ASN A 69 -0.52 18.66 -7.03
C ASN A 69 -0.54 18.22 -5.56
N MET A 70 -1.73 18.33 -4.94
CA MET A 70 -2.03 17.89 -3.58
C MET A 70 -3.07 16.77 -3.67
N HIS A 71 -2.68 15.53 -3.95
CA HIS A 71 -1.33 14.94 -3.95
C HIS A 71 -1.07 14.11 -5.22
N GLY A 72 0.17 13.65 -5.40
CA GLY A 72 0.49 12.61 -6.37
C GLY A 72 -0.18 11.28 -5.99
N SER A 73 -0.49 10.45 -6.99
CA SER A 73 -1.24 9.20 -6.75
C SER A 73 -0.48 8.17 -5.88
N THR A 74 0.83 8.29 -5.70
CA THR A 74 1.53 7.45 -4.72
C THR A 74 1.24 7.95 -3.30
N GLY A 75 1.38 9.26 -3.09
CA GLY A 75 1.12 9.97 -1.82
C GLY A 75 1.81 11.33 -1.74
N ASP A 76 2.93 11.48 -2.48
CA ASP A 76 3.81 12.64 -2.43
C ASP A 76 3.09 13.97 -2.63
N ILE A 77 3.52 15.01 -1.93
CA ILE A 77 3.30 16.40 -2.36
C ILE A 77 4.08 16.58 -3.66
N VAL A 78 3.46 17.21 -4.66
CA VAL A 78 4.10 17.44 -5.96
C VAL A 78 4.34 18.92 -6.15
N PHE A 79 5.60 19.32 -6.13
CA PHE A 79 6.02 20.65 -6.58
C PHE A 79 6.30 20.59 -8.09
N LEU A 80 5.45 21.27 -8.87
CA LEU A 80 5.33 21.05 -10.30
C LEU A 80 5.99 22.18 -11.09
N GLY A 81 7.26 21.98 -11.48
CA GLY A 81 7.97 22.86 -12.39
C GLY A 81 9.00 23.75 -11.71
N SER A 82 10.26 23.36 -11.80
CA SER A 82 11.44 24.20 -11.54
C SER A 82 12.46 24.03 -12.65
N THR A 83 13.51 24.85 -12.62
CA THR A 83 14.73 24.63 -13.38
C THR A 83 15.66 23.64 -12.66
N THR A 84 16.69 23.18 -13.37
CA THR A 84 17.76 22.31 -12.86
C THR A 84 18.55 23.01 -11.76
N GLU A 85 18.85 24.29 -11.95
CA GLU A 85 19.63 25.12 -11.02
C GLU A 85 18.93 25.31 -9.67
N ALA A 86 17.59 25.24 -9.65
CA ALA A 86 16.81 25.37 -8.43
C ALA A 86 16.71 24.08 -7.60
N ILE A 87 17.14 22.93 -8.13
CA ILE A 87 16.94 21.62 -7.48
C ILE A 87 17.65 21.53 -6.13
N GLU A 88 18.95 21.81 -6.08
CA GLU A 88 19.75 21.74 -4.84
C GLU A 88 19.35 22.81 -3.81
N PRO A 89 19.15 24.10 -4.19
CA PRO A 89 18.64 25.10 -3.26
C PRO A 89 17.26 24.76 -2.66
N LEU A 90 16.34 24.24 -3.48
CA LEU A 90 15.04 23.79 -3.02
C LEU A 90 15.18 22.68 -1.99
N PHE A 91 15.99 21.66 -2.28
CA PHE A 91 16.21 20.54 -1.38
C PHE A 91 16.85 20.96 -0.06
N ALA A 92 17.83 21.87 -0.11
CA ALA A 92 18.46 22.43 1.07
C ALA A 92 17.45 23.19 1.96
N ASP A 93 16.48 23.89 1.39
CA ASP A 93 15.46 24.60 2.16
C ASP A 93 14.35 23.66 2.69
N LEU A 94 13.98 22.64 1.94
CA LEU A 94 13.07 21.57 2.41
C LEU A 94 13.66 20.85 3.63
N THR A 95 14.90 20.40 3.53
CA THR A 95 15.59 19.66 4.61
C THR A 95 15.77 20.50 5.87
N LYS A 96 16.14 21.79 5.73
CA LYS A 96 16.16 22.74 6.87
C LYS A 96 14.80 22.90 7.54
N ALA A 97 13.71 22.76 6.78
CA ALA A 97 12.34 22.83 7.27
C ALA A 97 11.80 21.47 7.76
N GLY A 98 12.62 20.42 7.80
CA GLY A 98 12.24 19.08 8.25
C GLY A 98 11.47 18.25 7.22
N TRP A 99 11.53 18.62 5.94
CA TRP A 99 10.94 17.86 4.84
C TRP A 99 12.01 17.15 4.02
N ASP A 100 11.69 15.96 3.54
CA ASP A 100 12.56 15.21 2.65
C ASP A 100 11.84 14.90 1.32
N LEU A 101 12.62 14.50 0.32
CA LEU A 101 12.10 14.03 -0.95
C LEU A 101 11.47 12.65 -0.81
N GLY A 102 10.44 12.43 -1.63
CA GLY A 102 9.83 11.12 -1.83
C GLY A 102 10.56 10.27 -2.88
N GLY A 103 10.04 9.07 -3.14
CA GLY A 103 10.69 8.10 -4.01
C GLY A 103 10.35 8.21 -5.51
N SER A 104 11.35 8.01 -6.36
CA SER A 104 11.18 7.73 -7.80
C SER A 104 12.34 6.92 -8.38
N GLY A 105 12.09 6.08 -9.38
CA GLY A 105 13.10 5.20 -9.98
C GLY A 105 12.83 3.72 -9.71
N SER A 106 13.86 2.89 -9.77
CA SER A 106 13.81 1.48 -9.37
C SER A 106 14.21 1.33 -7.90
N ASN A 107 13.32 1.83 -7.05
CA ASN A 107 13.47 1.94 -5.60
C ASN A 107 12.13 1.63 -4.91
N MET A 108 12.17 1.55 -3.59
CA MET A 108 10.99 1.75 -2.78
C MET A 108 10.41 3.14 -3.08
N ARG A 109 9.11 3.22 -3.28
CA ARG A 109 8.40 4.50 -3.40
C ARG A 109 7.81 4.88 -2.07
N THR A 110 7.54 6.17 -1.93
CA THR A 110 6.85 6.77 -0.79
C THR A 110 5.64 5.94 -0.35
N PRO A 111 5.65 5.39 0.87
CA PRO A 111 4.50 4.70 1.40
C PRO A 111 3.34 5.67 1.65
N SER A 112 2.14 5.12 1.77
CA SER A 112 0.98 5.91 2.16
C SER A 112 -0.03 5.03 2.90
N CYS A 113 -0.84 5.64 3.75
CA CYS A 113 -1.86 4.92 4.51
C CYS A 113 -3.24 5.57 4.39
N CYS A 114 -4.28 4.82 4.75
CA CYS A 114 -5.58 5.41 5.05
C CYS A 114 -5.54 6.25 6.34
N VAL A 115 -6.66 6.86 6.72
CA VAL A 115 -6.77 7.69 7.93
C VAL A 115 -6.61 6.90 9.24
N GLY A 116 -6.69 5.57 9.19
CA GLY A 116 -6.38 4.70 10.32
C GLY A 116 -7.15 5.07 11.61
N PRO A 117 -6.54 4.82 12.79
CA PRO A 117 -7.21 5.08 14.06
C PRO A 117 -7.36 6.58 14.36
N ALA A 118 -6.73 7.47 13.58
CA ALA A 118 -6.87 8.91 13.78
C ALA A 118 -8.33 9.39 13.61
N ARG A 119 -9.11 8.71 12.76
CA ARG A 119 -10.52 9.06 12.53
C ARG A 119 -11.42 7.92 12.02
N CYS A 120 -11.00 6.66 12.10
CA CYS A 120 -11.80 5.51 11.68
C CYS A 120 -11.88 4.49 12.81
N GLU A 121 -13.10 4.19 13.26
CA GLU A 121 -13.40 3.22 14.31
C GLU A 121 -13.22 1.76 13.87
N TRP A 122 -13.04 1.54 12.56
CA TRP A 122 -12.81 0.21 11.98
C TRP A 122 -11.33 -0.15 11.85
N ALA A 123 -10.42 0.77 12.18
CA ALA A 123 -8.99 0.50 12.05
C ALA A 123 -8.56 -0.64 12.99
N CYS A 124 -8.00 -1.70 12.40
CA CYS A 124 -7.49 -2.87 13.13
C CYS A 124 -6.08 -2.63 13.67
N TYR A 125 -5.29 -1.72 13.09
CA TYR A 125 -3.97 -1.35 13.60
C TYR A 125 -3.67 0.12 13.33
N ASP A 126 -2.59 0.65 13.91
CA ASP A 126 -2.15 2.02 13.64
C ASP A 126 -1.43 2.14 12.29
N THR A 127 -2.23 2.41 11.25
CA THR A 127 -1.71 2.56 9.89
C THR A 127 -0.80 3.79 9.74
N LEU A 128 -0.96 4.83 10.57
CA LEU A 128 -0.15 6.05 10.48
C LEU A 128 1.24 5.78 11.02
N HIS A 129 1.31 5.13 12.18
CA HIS A 129 2.56 4.74 12.81
C HIS A 129 3.32 3.74 11.94
N ALA A 130 2.67 2.68 11.46
CA ALA A 130 3.30 1.70 10.56
C ALA A 130 3.84 2.35 9.27
N CYS A 131 3.05 3.23 8.64
CA CYS A 131 3.48 3.93 7.43
C CYS A 131 4.69 4.82 7.69
N TYR A 132 4.71 5.56 8.81
CA TYR A 132 5.85 6.40 9.18
C TYR A 132 7.09 5.55 9.49
N ASN A 133 6.93 4.51 10.31
CA ASN A 133 8.00 3.62 10.72
C ASN A 133 8.70 2.96 9.53
N ILE A 134 7.94 2.31 8.65
CA ILE A 134 8.47 1.67 7.43
C ILE A 134 9.12 2.69 6.50
N THR A 135 8.58 3.92 6.43
CA THR A 135 9.21 5.00 5.64
C THR A 135 10.57 5.40 6.21
N GLN A 136 10.69 5.51 7.54
CA GLN A 136 11.94 5.90 8.21
C GLN A 136 12.98 4.79 8.21
N HIS A 137 12.54 3.54 8.39
CA HIS A 137 13.42 2.39 8.43
C HIS A 137 14.10 2.15 7.08
N PHE A 138 13.36 2.23 5.98
CA PHE A 138 13.85 1.99 4.62
C PHE A 138 14.14 3.28 3.81
N GLN A 139 14.77 4.27 4.44
CA GLN A 139 15.14 5.53 3.76
C GLN A 139 16.15 5.30 2.62
N ASP A 140 17.11 4.38 2.80
CA ASP A 140 18.12 4.10 1.78
C ASP A 140 17.47 3.53 0.51
N GLU A 141 16.60 2.54 0.69
CA GLU A 141 15.81 1.86 -0.33
C GLU A 141 14.87 2.82 -1.07
N LEU A 142 14.44 3.89 -0.41
CA LEU A 142 13.58 4.92 -0.99
C LEU A 142 14.40 5.93 -1.81
N HIS A 143 15.56 6.36 -1.32
CA HIS A 143 16.34 7.43 -1.95
C HIS A 143 17.39 6.94 -2.95
N ARG A 144 17.87 5.71 -2.82
CA ARG A 144 18.98 5.14 -3.60
C ARG A 144 18.49 3.91 -4.37
N PRO A 145 18.13 4.06 -5.65
CA PRO A 145 17.61 2.95 -6.46
C PRO A 145 18.62 1.82 -6.63
N PHE A 146 18.34 0.66 -6.05
CA PHE A 146 19.12 -0.57 -6.23
C PHE A 146 18.28 -1.80 -6.60
N PHE A 147 16.95 -1.66 -6.67
CA PHE A 147 16.07 -2.77 -7.03
C PHE A 147 15.97 -3.00 -8.55
N PRO A 148 15.52 -4.19 -9.00
CA PRO A 148 15.25 -4.46 -10.40
C PRO A 148 14.19 -3.51 -10.99
N TYR A 149 13.21 -3.11 -10.17
CA TYR A 149 12.22 -2.11 -10.55
C TYR A 149 11.65 -1.35 -9.34
N LYS A 150 10.48 -0.72 -9.49
CA LYS A 150 9.83 0.01 -8.39
C LYS A 150 9.14 -0.95 -7.42
N TYR A 151 9.21 -0.65 -6.13
CA TYR A 151 8.46 -1.32 -5.06
C TYR A 151 7.60 -0.31 -4.28
N LYS A 152 6.46 -0.72 -3.75
CA LYS A 152 5.52 0.19 -3.07
C LYS A 152 4.85 -0.48 -1.88
N PHE A 153 4.74 0.26 -0.78
CA PHE A 153 3.90 -0.08 0.36
C PHE A 153 2.63 0.77 0.40
N LYS A 154 1.51 0.16 0.77
CA LYS A 154 0.32 0.89 1.21
C LYS A 154 -0.37 0.19 2.38
N PHE A 155 -0.83 0.99 3.34
CA PHE A 155 -1.37 0.52 4.62
C PHE A 155 -2.86 0.88 4.74
N ALA A 156 -3.73 -0.13 4.73
CA ALA A 156 -5.16 0.00 4.94
C ALA A 156 -5.54 -0.59 6.30
N GLY A 157 -6.35 0.14 7.09
CA GLY A 157 -6.71 -0.26 8.44
C GLY A 157 -7.79 -1.35 8.50
N CYS A 158 -8.50 -1.62 7.40
CA CYS A 158 -9.51 -2.67 7.30
C CYS A 158 -9.73 -3.06 5.82
N PRO A 159 -10.49 -4.13 5.52
CA PRO A 159 -10.73 -4.62 4.15
C PRO A 159 -11.52 -3.68 3.22
N ASN A 160 -12.05 -2.56 3.71
CA ASN A 160 -12.59 -1.49 2.85
C ASN A 160 -11.50 -0.84 1.97
N ASP A 161 -10.23 -0.97 2.37
CA ASP A 161 -9.05 -0.56 1.60
C ASP A 161 -9.13 0.88 1.03
N CYS A 162 -9.34 1.86 1.91
CA CYS A 162 -9.52 3.27 1.51
C CYS A 162 -8.29 3.90 0.83
N VAL A 163 -7.12 3.26 0.87
CA VAL A 163 -5.90 3.70 0.16
C VAL A 163 -5.66 2.89 -1.13
N ALA A 164 -6.52 1.92 -1.42
CA ALA A 164 -6.46 0.98 -2.54
C ALA A 164 -5.10 0.27 -2.63
N SER A 165 -4.61 -0.23 -1.49
CA SER A 165 -3.36 -0.98 -1.38
C SER A 165 -3.38 -2.18 -2.31
N ILE A 166 -4.44 -3.01 -2.28
CA ILE A 166 -4.52 -4.26 -3.05
C ILE A 166 -4.32 -4.07 -4.56
N ALA A 167 -4.57 -2.87 -5.08
CA ALA A 167 -4.44 -2.54 -6.50
C ALA A 167 -3.22 -1.67 -6.85
N ARG A 168 -2.58 -1.02 -5.86
CA ARG A 168 -1.61 0.06 -6.11
C ARG A 168 -0.29 -0.06 -5.36
N SER A 169 -0.07 -1.14 -4.62
CA SER A 169 1.20 -1.46 -3.94
C SER A 169 1.72 -2.86 -4.22
N ASP A 170 3.04 -2.98 -4.35
CA ASP A 170 3.71 -4.28 -4.41
C ASP A 170 3.51 -5.05 -3.09
N CYS A 171 3.50 -4.36 -1.95
CA CYS A 171 3.11 -4.88 -0.64
C CYS A 171 1.91 -4.13 -0.07
N SER A 172 0.81 -4.85 0.11
CA SER A 172 -0.47 -4.35 0.60
C SER A 172 -0.70 -4.88 2.01
N VAL A 173 -0.79 -3.99 2.99
CA VAL A 173 -0.99 -4.33 4.40
C VAL A 173 -2.41 -3.97 4.79
N ILE A 174 -3.30 -4.95 4.91
CA ILE A 174 -4.74 -4.74 5.10
C ILE A 174 -5.18 -5.28 6.45
N GLY A 175 -5.68 -4.39 7.31
CA GLY A 175 -6.05 -4.73 8.67
C GLY A 175 -7.20 -5.75 8.74
N VAL A 176 -7.08 -6.73 9.64
CA VAL A 176 -8.08 -7.77 9.89
C VAL A 176 -8.10 -8.11 11.38
N TRP A 177 -9.00 -8.99 11.79
CA TRP A 177 -9.10 -9.51 13.15
C TRP A 177 -9.26 -11.03 13.12
N LYS A 178 -8.95 -11.73 14.22
CA LYS A 178 -9.06 -13.19 14.36
C LYS A 178 -10.33 -13.64 15.07
N ASP A 179 -10.73 -12.89 16.09
CA ASP A 179 -11.84 -13.21 16.97
C ASP A 179 -13.21 -12.80 16.40
N ASP A 180 -14.23 -12.82 17.23
CA ASP A 180 -15.61 -12.59 16.83
C ASP A 180 -15.90 -11.11 16.53
N ILE A 181 -16.80 -10.85 15.56
CA ILE A 181 -17.41 -9.54 15.40
C ILE A 181 -18.10 -9.14 16.71
N GLN A 182 -17.84 -7.92 17.17
CA GLN A 182 -18.49 -7.40 18.37
C GLN A 182 -19.92 -6.96 18.02
N VAL A 183 -20.93 -7.59 18.63
CA VAL A 183 -22.35 -7.32 18.39
C VAL A 183 -23.01 -6.64 19.58
N ASN A 184 -23.58 -5.45 19.38
CA ASN A 184 -24.47 -4.80 20.33
C ASN A 184 -25.93 -4.97 19.90
N GLN A 185 -26.60 -5.97 20.46
CA GLN A 185 -27.99 -6.33 20.12
C GLN A 185 -28.98 -5.18 20.34
N ALA A 186 -28.74 -4.31 21.34
CA ALA A 186 -29.62 -3.15 21.57
C ALA A 186 -29.56 -2.16 20.39
N ASN A 187 -28.36 -1.93 19.86
CA ASN A 187 -28.17 -1.08 18.68
C ASN A 187 -28.67 -1.78 17.40
N VAL A 188 -28.50 -3.11 17.27
CA VAL A 188 -29.11 -3.89 16.18
C VAL A 188 -30.64 -3.67 16.15
N ALA A 189 -31.31 -3.79 17.30
CA ALA A 189 -32.74 -3.55 17.42
C ALA A 189 -33.13 -2.09 17.11
N GLU A 190 -32.26 -1.12 17.39
CA GLU A 190 -32.45 0.28 16.99
C GLU A 190 -32.41 0.45 15.46
N TYR A 191 -31.45 -0.17 14.77
CA TYR A 191 -31.40 -0.19 13.30
C TYR A 191 -32.69 -0.77 12.69
N ALA A 192 -33.14 -1.93 13.20
CA ALA A 192 -34.39 -2.55 12.74
C ALA A 192 -35.60 -1.63 12.91
N LYS A 193 -35.71 -0.95 14.07
CA LYS A 193 -36.81 0.01 14.35
C LYS A 193 -36.75 1.24 13.46
N ASN A 194 -35.56 1.67 13.09
CA ASN A 194 -35.33 2.85 12.25
C ASN A 194 -35.41 2.55 10.74
N GLY A 195 -35.79 1.33 10.36
CA GLY A 195 -36.13 0.97 8.98
C GLY A 195 -35.06 0.22 8.20
N THR A 196 -33.95 -0.18 8.82
CA THR A 196 -33.00 -1.11 8.19
C THR A 196 -33.62 -2.50 8.12
N ASP A 197 -33.77 -3.05 6.92
CA ASP A 197 -34.18 -4.44 6.75
C ASP A 197 -32.98 -5.36 6.97
N ILE A 198 -32.75 -5.78 8.21
CA ILE A 198 -31.58 -6.60 8.58
C ILE A 198 -31.51 -7.90 7.77
N GLN A 199 -32.65 -8.50 7.45
CA GLN A 199 -32.65 -9.72 6.67
C GLN A 199 -32.17 -9.43 5.24
N ALA A 200 -32.83 -8.49 4.55
CA ALA A 200 -32.55 -8.23 3.14
C ALA A 200 -31.21 -7.48 2.92
N GLU A 201 -30.84 -6.58 3.82
CA GLU A 201 -29.69 -5.69 3.67
C GLU A 201 -28.42 -6.22 4.34
N ALA A 202 -28.51 -7.08 5.36
CA ALA A 202 -27.34 -7.67 6.02
C ALA A 202 -27.19 -9.17 5.72
N CYS A 203 -28.14 -9.99 6.19
CA CYS A 203 -28.04 -11.45 6.08
C CYS A 203 -28.04 -11.91 4.62
N ASP A 204 -28.92 -11.34 3.79
CA ASP A 204 -29.09 -11.75 2.40
C ASP A 204 -27.99 -11.22 1.46
N LEU A 205 -27.15 -10.32 1.94
CA LEU A 205 -26.00 -9.78 1.23
C LEU A 205 -24.66 -10.26 1.80
N CYS A 206 -24.68 -11.00 2.93
CA CYS A 206 -23.49 -11.65 3.45
C CYS A 206 -22.94 -12.67 2.43
N PRO A 207 -21.68 -12.55 1.99
CA PRO A 207 -21.14 -13.38 0.91
C PRO A 207 -21.08 -14.87 1.27
N THR A 208 -20.92 -15.20 2.55
CA THR A 208 -20.87 -16.58 3.05
C THR A 208 -22.16 -17.03 3.73
N ARG A 209 -23.18 -16.17 3.80
CA ARG A 209 -24.46 -16.46 4.48
C ARG A 209 -24.29 -16.90 5.93
N CYS A 210 -23.25 -16.41 6.62
CA CYS A 210 -22.93 -16.77 7.99
C CYS A 210 -23.68 -15.95 9.05
N MET A 211 -24.79 -15.29 8.68
CA MET A 211 -25.56 -14.40 9.56
C MET A 211 -27.01 -14.85 9.63
N ALA A 212 -27.61 -14.80 10.82
CA ALA A 212 -29.01 -15.15 11.05
C ALA A 212 -29.74 -14.07 11.86
N TRP A 213 -30.92 -13.67 11.40
CA TRP A 213 -31.77 -12.67 12.06
C TRP A 213 -33.15 -13.28 12.32
N ASP A 214 -33.58 -13.30 13.59
CA ASP A 214 -34.88 -13.87 14.00
C ASP A 214 -35.98 -12.81 14.23
N GLY A 215 -35.70 -11.55 13.89
CA GLY A 215 -36.55 -10.41 14.19
C GLY A 215 -36.24 -9.70 15.51
N LYS A 216 -35.33 -10.23 16.33
CA LYS A 216 -34.92 -9.65 17.62
C LYS A 216 -33.41 -9.66 17.86
N THR A 217 -32.74 -10.73 17.48
CA THR A 217 -31.31 -10.96 17.69
C THR A 217 -30.61 -11.31 16.40
N LEU A 218 -29.43 -10.74 16.22
CA LEU A 218 -28.54 -11.03 15.10
C LEU A 218 -27.42 -11.95 15.58
N ASP A 219 -27.34 -13.14 15.00
CA ASP A 219 -26.27 -14.11 15.23
C ASP A 219 -25.31 -14.11 14.04
N ILE A 220 -24.01 -14.31 14.32
CA ILE A 220 -22.95 -14.35 13.31
C ILE A 220 -22.06 -15.55 13.60
N ASP A 221 -22.03 -16.50 12.67
CA ASP A 221 -21.05 -17.57 12.67
C ASP A 221 -19.70 -17.03 12.15
N ASN A 222 -18.87 -16.57 13.09
CA ASN A 222 -17.58 -15.98 12.78
C ASN A 222 -16.60 -16.98 12.13
N SER A 223 -16.78 -18.29 12.32
CA SER A 223 -15.93 -19.31 11.69
C SER A 223 -16.10 -19.33 10.15
N ASN A 224 -17.28 -18.95 9.66
CA ASN A 224 -17.58 -18.79 8.23
C ASN A 224 -17.54 -17.32 7.77
N CYS A 225 -17.09 -16.39 8.62
CA CYS A 225 -16.99 -14.97 8.27
C CYS A 225 -15.66 -14.64 7.56
N VAL A 226 -15.76 -14.20 6.30
CA VAL A 226 -14.62 -13.75 5.48
C VAL A 226 -14.25 -12.27 5.68
N LYS A 227 -14.78 -11.62 6.73
CA LYS A 227 -14.38 -10.27 7.17
C LYS A 227 -14.53 -9.19 6.09
N CYS A 228 -15.52 -9.34 5.21
CA CYS A 228 -15.78 -8.45 4.06
C CYS A 228 -16.26 -7.03 4.41
N MET A 229 -16.38 -6.68 5.70
CA MET A 229 -16.88 -5.41 6.24
C MET A 229 -18.35 -5.07 5.96
N HIS A 230 -19.07 -5.75 5.06
CA HIS A 230 -20.44 -5.37 4.66
C HIS A 230 -21.39 -5.07 5.84
N CYS A 231 -21.53 -6.01 6.77
CA CYS A 231 -22.43 -5.83 7.92
C CYS A 231 -21.97 -4.70 8.86
N ILE A 232 -20.66 -4.54 9.07
CA ILE A 232 -20.08 -3.44 9.87
C ILE A 232 -20.33 -2.10 9.19
N ASN A 233 -20.16 -2.01 7.87
CA ASN A 233 -20.42 -0.81 7.09
C ASN A 233 -21.91 -0.39 7.16
N LEU A 234 -22.82 -1.37 7.13
CA LEU A 234 -24.25 -1.14 7.25
C LEU A 234 -24.66 -0.66 8.65
N MET A 235 -24.14 -1.31 9.70
CA MET A 235 -24.55 -1.08 11.09
C MET A 235 -23.37 -0.71 12.01
N PRO A 236 -22.60 0.37 11.74
CA PRO A 236 -21.34 0.66 12.45
C PRO A 236 -21.51 0.99 13.93
N LYS A 237 -22.71 1.40 14.37
CA LYS A 237 -23.00 1.58 15.79
C LYS A 237 -23.25 0.26 16.53
N ALA A 238 -23.66 -0.78 15.81
CA ALA A 238 -24.02 -2.08 16.38
C ALA A 238 -22.91 -3.12 16.23
N LEU A 239 -22.18 -3.08 15.12
CA LEU A 239 -21.16 -4.06 14.76
C LEU A 239 -19.78 -3.40 14.66
N LYS A 240 -18.76 -4.07 15.21
CA LYS A 240 -17.35 -3.64 15.11
C LYS A 240 -16.44 -4.81 14.78
N PRO A 241 -15.27 -4.56 14.17
CA PRO A 241 -14.20 -5.56 14.08
C PRO A 241 -13.92 -6.18 15.45
N GLY A 242 -13.43 -7.41 15.47
CA GLY A 242 -12.95 -8.08 16.67
C GLY A 242 -11.80 -7.33 17.37
N LYS A 243 -11.37 -7.85 18.52
CA LYS A 243 -10.34 -7.27 19.38
C LYS A 243 -8.94 -7.83 19.12
N GLU A 244 -8.83 -9.07 18.67
CA GLU A 244 -7.56 -9.70 18.29
C GLU A 244 -7.21 -9.27 16.86
N ARG A 245 -6.44 -8.19 16.74
CA ARG A 245 -6.25 -7.48 15.48
C ARG A 245 -4.84 -7.63 14.92
N GLY A 246 -4.73 -7.51 13.60
CA GLY A 246 -3.49 -7.57 12.85
C GLY A 246 -3.73 -7.12 11.41
N ALA A 247 -2.94 -7.62 10.47
CA ALA A 247 -3.12 -7.39 9.05
C ALA A 247 -2.88 -8.65 8.20
N THR A 248 -3.59 -8.75 7.08
CA THR A 248 -3.24 -9.64 6.00
C THR A 248 -2.20 -8.93 5.12
N ILE A 249 -1.12 -9.64 4.78
CA ILE A 249 -0.08 -9.16 3.87
C ILE A 249 -0.34 -9.75 2.48
N LEU A 250 -0.48 -8.88 1.48
CA LEU A 250 -0.71 -9.29 0.09
C LEU A 250 0.35 -8.70 -0.85
N ILE A 251 0.89 -9.52 -1.75
CA ILE A 251 2.01 -9.15 -2.61
C ILE A 251 1.63 -9.16 -4.11
N GLY A 252 2.19 -8.23 -4.87
CA GLY A 252 2.33 -8.36 -6.32
C GLY A 252 1.47 -7.44 -7.19
N SER A 253 0.71 -6.48 -6.63
CA SER A 253 -0.15 -5.64 -7.46
C SER A 253 0.63 -4.73 -8.42
N LYS A 254 0.08 -4.57 -9.62
CA LYS A 254 0.65 -3.69 -10.64
C LYS A 254 -0.35 -3.30 -11.72
N ALA A 255 -0.05 -2.17 -12.35
CA ALA A 255 -0.68 -1.76 -13.59
C ALA A 255 -0.29 -2.68 -14.77
N PRO A 256 -0.98 -2.59 -15.93
CA PRO A 256 -0.87 -3.56 -17.02
C PRO A 256 0.53 -3.88 -17.54
N ILE A 257 1.41 -2.90 -17.70
CA ILE A 257 2.69 -3.11 -18.40
C ILE A 257 3.68 -3.90 -17.51
N VAL A 258 4.31 -5.00 -17.98
CA VAL A 258 4.18 -5.66 -19.30
C VAL A 258 3.20 -6.84 -19.27
N GLY A 259 3.25 -7.67 -18.22
CA GLY A 259 2.55 -8.96 -18.12
C GLY A 259 1.06 -8.93 -17.74
N GLY A 260 0.39 -7.79 -17.84
CA GLY A 260 -1.00 -7.61 -17.41
C GLY A 260 -1.13 -6.94 -16.04
N ALA A 261 -2.36 -6.54 -15.72
CA ALA A 261 -2.68 -5.93 -14.44
C ALA A 261 -2.88 -7.01 -13.39
N LEU A 262 -2.33 -6.80 -12.19
CA LEU A 262 -2.45 -7.71 -11.07
C LEU A 262 -3.01 -6.94 -9.87
N LEU A 263 -3.92 -7.58 -9.15
CA LEU A 263 -4.17 -7.28 -7.74
C LEU A 263 -3.18 -8.09 -6.90
N SER A 264 -2.91 -7.66 -5.67
CA SER A 264 -2.06 -8.42 -4.76
C SER A 264 -2.72 -9.74 -4.36
N SER A 265 -1.92 -10.80 -4.21
CA SER A 265 -2.32 -12.11 -3.70
C SER A 265 -1.98 -12.25 -2.22
N VAL A 266 -2.76 -13.02 -1.46
CA VAL A 266 -2.49 -13.26 -0.02
C VAL A 266 -1.20 -14.07 0.15
N PHE A 267 -0.33 -13.59 1.05
CA PHE A 267 0.93 -14.24 1.43
C PHE A 267 0.95 -14.58 2.92
N VAL A 268 0.54 -13.65 3.77
CA VAL A 268 0.40 -13.89 5.20
C VAL A 268 -1.05 -13.59 5.58
N PRO A 269 -1.90 -14.60 5.86
CA PRO A 269 -3.31 -14.37 6.19
C PRO A 269 -3.51 -13.48 7.41
N PHE A 270 -2.61 -13.58 8.39
CA PHE A 270 -2.60 -12.73 9.58
C PHE A 270 -1.17 -12.55 10.11
N LEU A 271 -0.73 -11.31 10.12
CA LEU A 271 0.48 -10.80 10.77
C LEU A 271 0.05 -9.89 11.91
N GLU A 272 0.68 -10.01 13.08
CA GLU A 272 0.48 -9.01 14.14
C GLU A 272 1.12 -7.68 13.71
N MET A 273 0.46 -6.57 14.02
CA MET A 273 0.90 -5.22 13.62
C MET A 273 1.15 -4.38 14.87
N ASP A 274 2.01 -4.89 15.76
CA ASP A 274 2.33 -4.28 17.04
C ASP A 274 3.43 -3.20 16.86
N PRO A 275 3.17 -1.93 17.24
CA PRO A 275 4.20 -0.91 17.32
C PRO A 275 5.37 -1.25 18.25
N GLU A 276 5.14 -2.05 19.31
CA GLU A 276 6.17 -2.35 20.31
C GLU A 276 7.23 -3.32 19.79
N SER A 277 6.89 -4.20 18.83
CA SER A 277 7.85 -5.04 18.10
C SER A 277 8.54 -4.30 16.95
N ASP A 278 8.29 -2.98 16.81
CA ASP A 278 8.82 -2.17 15.71
C ASP A 278 8.46 -2.74 14.33
N TYR A 279 7.37 -3.52 14.21
CA TYR A 279 6.99 -4.22 12.97
C TYR A 279 8.06 -5.16 12.40
N GLU A 280 8.88 -5.79 13.25
CA GLU A 280 9.98 -6.69 12.88
C GLU A 280 9.56 -7.75 11.85
N ASP A 281 8.49 -8.50 12.09
CA ASP A 281 8.01 -9.54 11.15
C ASP A 281 7.70 -8.99 9.74
N LEU A 282 7.17 -7.76 9.63
CA LEU A 282 6.88 -7.14 8.33
C LEU A 282 8.19 -6.72 7.63
N LYS A 283 9.17 -6.27 8.39
CA LYS A 283 10.51 -5.87 7.89
C LYS A 283 11.27 -7.10 7.42
N GLU A 284 11.32 -8.16 8.21
CA GLU A 284 11.95 -9.43 7.86
C GLU A 284 11.35 -10.03 6.58
N LEU A 285 10.01 -10.09 6.49
CA LEU A 285 9.33 -10.55 5.27
C LEU A 285 9.67 -9.66 4.06
N THR A 286 9.74 -8.34 4.27
CA THR A 286 10.09 -7.39 3.21
C THR A 286 11.50 -7.63 2.71
N GLU A 287 12.47 -7.77 3.61
CA GLU A 287 13.88 -7.99 3.31
C GLU A 287 14.06 -9.33 2.60
N ALA A 288 13.45 -10.41 3.07
CA ALA A 288 13.49 -11.71 2.39
C ALA A 288 12.95 -11.62 0.94
N ILE A 289 11.83 -10.90 0.73
CA ILE A 289 11.30 -10.65 -0.61
C ILE A 289 12.27 -9.83 -1.45
N TRP A 290 12.91 -8.81 -0.88
CA TRP A 290 13.82 -7.91 -1.59
C TRP A 290 15.15 -8.55 -1.90
N ASP A 291 15.68 -9.43 -1.07
CA ASP A 291 16.90 -10.18 -1.35
C ASP A 291 16.68 -11.12 -2.54
N LEU A 292 15.61 -11.93 -2.47
CA LEU A 292 15.27 -12.85 -3.56
C LEU A 292 14.95 -12.13 -4.87
N TRP A 293 14.07 -11.12 -4.81
CA TRP A 293 13.71 -10.35 -6.01
C TRP A 293 14.87 -9.49 -6.50
N GLY A 294 15.68 -8.94 -5.60
CA GLY A 294 16.85 -8.13 -5.90
C GLY A 294 17.89 -8.87 -6.72
N GLU A 295 18.17 -10.12 -6.34
CA GLU A 295 19.16 -10.96 -7.01
C GLU A 295 18.63 -11.54 -8.33
N HIS A 296 17.37 -12.02 -8.34
CA HIS A 296 16.85 -12.82 -9.46
C HIS A 296 15.82 -12.11 -10.35
N GLY A 297 15.40 -10.91 -9.97
CA GLY A 297 14.48 -10.08 -10.74
C GLY A 297 15.11 -9.59 -12.03
N LYS A 298 14.39 -9.72 -13.14
CA LYS A 298 14.87 -9.15 -14.42
C LYS A 298 14.78 -7.64 -14.38
N ALA A 299 15.60 -6.98 -15.20
CA ALA A 299 15.54 -5.53 -15.36
C ALA A 299 14.10 -5.08 -15.68
N ARG A 300 13.56 -4.21 -14.84
CA ARG A 300 12.19 -3.66 -14.95
C ARG A 300 11.07 -4.70 -14.80
N GLU A 301 11.33 -5.80 -14.11
CA GLU A 301 10.32 -6.77 -13.71
C GLU A 301 9.78 -6.42 -12.31
N ARG A 302 8.45 -6.33 -12.17
CA ARG A 302 7.83 -6.09 -10.86
C ARG A 302 7.75 -7.38 -10.06
N THR A 303 7.72 -7.29 -8.73
CA THR A 303 7.62 -8.46 -7.84
C THR A 303 6.46 -9.39 -8.20
N GLY A 304 5.30 -8.86 -8.61
CA GLY A 304 4.18 -9.69 -9.09
C GLY A 304 4.48 -10.47 -10.38
N GLU A 305 5.23 -9.89 -11.32
CA GLU A 305 5.65 -10.59 -12.54
C GLU A 305 6.74 -11.63 -12.23
N PHE A 306 7.62 -11.31 -11.29
CA PHE A 306 8.63 -12.23 -10.78
C PHE A 306 7.97 -13.48 -10.18
N ILE A 307 6.99 -13.31 -9.27
CA ILE A 307 6.21 -14.40 -8.68
C ILE A 307 5.53 -15.26 -9.76
N GLN A 308 4.92 -14.64 -10.77
CA GLN A 308 4.31 -15.39 -11.89
C GLN A 308 5.33 -16.19 -12.70
N ARG A 309 6.54 -15.67 -12.86
CA ARG A 309 7.60 -16.32 -13.62
C ARG A 309 8.23 -17.49 -12.88
N VAL A 310 8.54 -17.32 -11.59
CA VAL A 310 9.22 -18.38 -10.79
C VAL A 310 8.24 -19.38 -10.20
N GLY A 311 6.97 -19.01 -10.07
CA GLY A 311 5.94 -19.81 -9.42
C GLY A 311 5.81 -19.47 -7.94
N LEU A 312 4.57 -19.46 -7.44
CA LEU A 312 4.28 -19.10 -6.05
C LEU A 312 4.97 -20.05 -5.05
N SER A 313 4.99 -21.36 -5.31
CA SER A 313 5.61 -22.35 -4.41
C SER A 313 7.10 -22.06 -4.19
N ASN A 314 7.87 -21.95 -5.27
CA ASN A 314 9.31 -21.68 -5.20
C ASN A 314 9.58 -20.33 -4.54
N PHE A 315 8.75 -19.32 -4.83
CA PHE A 315 8.90 -18.02 -4.20
C PHE A 315 8.64 -18.08 -2.68
N LEU A 316 7.62 -18.82 -2.23
CA LEU A 316 7.30 -18.98 -0.81
C LEU A 316 8.42 -19.72 -0.05
N GLU A 317 8.95 -20.79 -0.63
CA GLU A 317 10.05 -21.58 -0.07
C GLU A 317 11.29 -20.71 0.19
N GLU A 318 11.71 -19.93 -0.81
CA GLU A 318 12.90 -19.08 -0.73
C GLU A 318 12.77 -17.93 0.29
N ILE A 319 11.54 -17.47 0.57
CA ILE A 319 11.29 -16.45 1.61
C ILE A 319 10.89 -17.06 2.96
N GLY A 320 10.93 -18.39 3.10
CA GLY A 320 10.65 -19.09 4.35
C GLY A 320 9.18 -19.12 4.78
N LEU A 321 8.23 -19.12 3.83
CA LEU A 321 6.79 -19.24 4.12
C LEU A 321 6.22 -20.59 3.66
N ASP A 322 5.43 -21.22 4.53
CA ASP A 322 4.67 -22.41 4.17
C ASP A 322 3.40 -22.06 3.38
N PRO A 323 3.04 -22.83 2.33
CA PRO A 323 1.81 -22.61 1.60
C PRO A 323 0.57 -22.97 2.44
N VAL A 324 -0.43 -22.09 2.46
CA VAL A 324 -1.73 -22.33 3.10
C VAL A 324 -2.90 -22.13 2.12
N PRO A 325 -4.06 -22.77 2.32
CA PRO A 325 -5.20 -22.69 1.40
C PRO A 325 -5.67 -21.25 1.10
N GLU A 326 -5.56 -20.34 2.05
CA GLU A 326 -5.97 -18.92 1.94
C GLU A 326 -5.19 -18.15 0.87
N MET A 327 -4.04 -18.66 0.42
CA MET A 327 -3.22 -18.04 -0.63
C MET A 327 -3.80 -18.21 -2.03
N VAL A 328 -4.75 -19.13 -2.23
CA VAL A 328 -5.34 -19.42 -3.54
C VAL A 328 -6.87 -19.31 -3.54
N MET A 329 -7.44 -18.73 -4.60
CA MET A 329 -8.90 -18.69 -4.76
C MET A 329 -9.50 -20.06 -5.12
N HIS A 330 -8.73 -20.89 -5.83
CA HIS A 330 -9.10 -22.23 -6.23
C HIS A 330 -7.80 -23.02 -6.54
N PRO A 331 -7.72 -24.32 -6.20
CA PRO A 331 -6.58 -25.16 -6.58
C PRO A 331 -6.34 -25.17 -8.10
N ARG A 332 -5.13 -25.53 -8.54
CA ARG A 332 -4.88 -25.67 -9.98
C ARG A 332 -5.81 -26.72 -10.61
N THR A 333 -6.30 -26.45 -11.81
CA THR A 333 -7.16 -27.37 -12.57
C THR A 333 -6.41 -28.21 -13.61
N ASN A 334 -5.14 -27.89 -13.87
CA ASN A 334 -4.28 -28.65 -14.76
C ASN A 334 -3.33 -29.57 -13.97
N PRO A 335 -3.03 -30.78 -14.48
CA PRO A 335 -2.31 -31.81 -13.74
C PRO A 335 -0.78 -31.71 -13.84
N TYR A 336 -0.22 -30.59 -14.33
CA TYR A 336 1.23 -30.43 -14.52
C TYR A 336 1.95 -30.08 -13.20
N ILE A 337 1.83 -30.97 -12.21
CA ILE A 337 2.42 -30.82 -10.89
C ILE A 337 3.91 -31.14 -10.98
N PHE A 338 4.74 -30.21 -10.51
CA PHE A 338 6.17 -30.42 -10.33
C PHE A 338 6.39 -31.00 -8.93
N PHE A 339 7.30 -31.96 -8.83
CA PHE A 339 7.73 -32.59 -7.59
C PHE A 339 9.24 -32.39 -7.47
N ASP A 340 9.73 -32.30 -6.25
CA ASP A 340 11.16 -32.40 -5.99
C ASP A 340 11.63 -33.84 -6.26
N ASP A 341 12.89 -34.00 -6.67
CA ASP A 341 13.52 -35.29 -6.90
C ASP A 341 13.57 -36.10 -5.58
N GLU A 342 13.70 -35.43 -4.42
CA GLU A 342 13.72 -36.05 -3.08
C GLU A 342 12.46 -36.89 -2.78
N ILE A 343 11.30 -36.54 -3.37
CA ILE A 343 10.04 -37.27 -3.14
C ILE A 343 10.09 -38.69 -3.73
N PHE A 344 11.01 -38.95 -4.66
CA PHE A 344 11.17 -40.25 -5.30
C PHE A 344 12.31 -41.08 -4.69
N GLU A 345 13.09 -40.54 -3.76
CA GLU A 345 14.22 -41.25 -3.13
C GLU A 345 13.78 -42.30 -2.11
N ASP A 346 12.62 -42.11 -1.46
CA ASP A 346 12.03 -43.10 -0.52
C ASP A 346 11.27 -44.25 -1.23
N ALA A 347 11.27 -44.28 -2.57
CA ALA A 347 10.56 -45.27 -3.38
C ALA A 347 11.44 -46.40 -3.95
N GLU A 348 12.76 -46.36 -3.73
CA GLU A 348 13.72 -47.46 -3.98
C GLU A 348 14.00 -48.29 -2.72
#